data_AF-A0A6N9VK65-F1
#
_entry.id   AF-A0A6N9VK65-F1
#
_cell.length_a   1.000
_cell.length_b   1.000
_cell.length_c   1.000
_cell.angle_alpha   90.00
_cell.angle_beta   90.00
_cell.angle_gamma   90.00
#
_symmetry.space_group_name_H-M   'P 1'
#
loop_
_entity.id
_entity.type
_entity.pdbx_description
1 polymer ?
#
loop_
_entity_poly.entity_id
_entity_poly.type
_entity_poly.pdbx_seq_one_letter_code
_entity_poly.pdbx_strand_id
1 'polypeptide(L)'
;GGRVVNTHPALLPSFPGAHGVRDALAYGVKVTGCTVHLVDDGVDTGPIIAQGVVEVVEEDSVEGEAALHERIKDVERTLLVEVVGRLARDGHRIEGRKVLIP
;
A
#
# COMPACT_ATOMS: atom_id res chain seq x y z
N GLY A 1 2.08 -2.88 18.83
CA GLY A 1 1.99 -3.05 17.36
C GLY A 1 3.25 -3.68 16.80
N GLY A 2 3.33 -3.87 15.48
CA GLY A 2 4.59 -4.26 14.81
C GLY A 2 4.78 -5.75 14.48
N ARG A 3 3.76 -6.61 14.66
CA ARG A 3 3.81 -8.03 14.26
C ARG A 3 2.77 -8.42 13.22
N VAL A 4 1.86 -7.49 12.92
CA VAL A 4 0.81 -7.67 11.94
C VAL A 4 1.17 -6.81 10.75
N VAL A 5 1.23 -7.43 9.58
CA VAL A 5 1.39 -6.76 8.28
C VAL A 5 0.00 -6.49 7.73
N ASN A 6 -0.21 -5.27 7.25
CA ASN A 6 -1.41 -4.87 6.53
C ASN A 6 -1.04 -4.32 5.15
N THR A 7 -1.97 -4.40 4.21
CA THR A 7 -1.87 -3.72 2.93
C THR A 7 -2.97 -2.69 2.79
N HIS A 8 -2.64 -1.57 2.15
CA HIS A 8 -3.57 -0.47 1.89
C HIS A 8 -3.51 -0.09 0.40
N PRO A 9 -4.63 0.00 -0.32
CA PRO A 9 -4.67 0.27 -1.76
C PRO A 9 -4.54 1.78 -2.08
N ALA A 10 -3.54 2.44 -1.48
CA ALA A 10 -3.05 3.75 -1.85
C ALA A 10 -1.58 3.92 -1.41
N LEU A 11 -0.90 4.94 -1.93
CA LEU A 11 0.43 5.36 -1.46
C LEU A 11 0.29 6.20 -0.18
N LEU A 12 0.39 5.56 0.99
CA LEU A 12 0.41 6.26 2.27
C LEU A 12 1.58 7.24 2.34
N PRO A 13 1.40 8.44 2.93
CA PRO A 13 0.28 8.84 3.79
C PRO A 13 -0.97 9.35 3.05
N SER A 14 -1.04 9.26 1.72
CA SER A 14 -2.22 9.69 0.96
C SER A 14 -3.39 8.70 1.10
N PHE A 15 -4.59 9.25 1.21
CA PHE A 15 -5.88 8.53 1.21
C PHE A 15 -5.97 7.37 2.23
N PRO A 16 -5.70 7.57 3.52
CA PRO A 16 -5.91 6.54 4.54
C PRO A 16 -7.41 6.25 4.75
N GLY A 17 -7.74 5.09 5.30
CA GLY A 17 -9.12 4.68 5.60
C GLY A 17 -9.80 3.91 4.47
N ALA A 18 -11.11 3.70 4.59
CA ALA A 18 -11.83 2.66 3.84
C ALA A 18 -11.95 2.88 2.31
N HIS A 19 -11.59 4.06 1.79
CA HIS A 19 -11.93 4.45 0.42
C HIS A 19 -10.74 4.99 -0.38
N GLY A 20 -9.53 4.50 -0.09
CA GLY A 20 -8.28 4.99 -0.71
C GLY A 20 -8.32 5.09 -2.23
N VAL A 21 -8.83 4.07 -2.94
CA VAL A 21 -8.90 4.04 -4.41
C VAL A 21 -9.89 5.07 -4.95
N ARG A 22 -11.11 5.09 -4.40
CA ARG A 22 -12.15 6.06 -4.76
C ARG A 22 -11.66 7.49 -4.60
N ASP A 23 -11.04 7.77 -3.45
CA ASP A 23 -10.59 9.11 -3.10
C ASP A 23 -9.39 9.53 -3.98
N ALA A 24 -8.50 8.60 -4.34
CA ALA A 24 -7.42 8.85 -5.30
C ALA A 24 -7.94 9.22 -6.70
N LEU A 25 -8.93 8.47 -7.22
CA LEU A 25 -9.57 8.79 -8.50
C LEU A 25 -10.29 10.13 -8.47
N ALA A 26 -11.10 10.37 -7.43
CA ALA A 26 -11.85 11.62 -7.30
C ALA A 26 -10.92 12.84 -7.17
N TYR A 27 -9.75 12.67 -6.54
CA TYR A 27 -8.73 13.70 -6.46
C TYR A 27 -8.05 13.99 -7.81
N GLY A 28 -8.00 13.01 -8.70
CA GLY A 28 -7.36 13.12 -10.01
C GLY A 28 -5.83 12.96 -9.97
N VAL A 29 -5.31 12.16 -9.04
CA VAL A 29 -3.87 11.86 -9.01
C VAL A 29 -3.44 11.15 -10.29
N LYS A 30 -2.20 11.39 -10.73
CA LYS A 30 -1.61 10.70 -11.88
C LYS A 30 -0.87 9.43 -11.50
N VAL A 31 -0.60 9.27 -10.21
CA VAL A 31 0.10 8.12 -9.64
C VAL A 31 -0.58 7.77 -8.32
N THR A 32 -0.88 6.49 -8.15
CA THR A 32 -1.33 5.87 -6.90
C THR A 32 -0.54 4.58 -6.70
N GLY A 33 -1.05 3.63 -5.92
CA GLY A 33 -0.38 2.37 -5.69
C GLY A 33 -0.94 1.61 -4.50
N CYS A 34 -0.10 0.78 -3.90
CA CYS A 34 -0.37 0.10 -2.64
C CYS A 34 0.77 0.34 -1.64
N THR A 35 0.45 0.23 -0.36
CA THR A 35 1.42 0.30 0.72
C THR A 35 1.31 -0.94 1.60
N VAL A 36 2.45 -1.60 1.84
CA VAL A 36 2.60 -2.65 2.85
C VAL A 36 3.19 -2.02 4.09
N HIS A 37 2.50 -2.12 5.23
CA HIS A 37 2.94 -1.50 6.47
C HIS A 37 2.67 -2.39 7.68
N LEU A 38 3.33 -2.06 8.80
CA LEU A 38 3.03 -2.67 10.08
C LEU A 38 1.83 -1.98 10.74
N VAL A 39 0.97 -2.75 11.40
CA VAL A 39 -0.18 -2.19 12.14
C VAL A 39 0.26 -1.57 13.46
N ASP A 40 -0.24 -0.36 13.72
CA ASP A 40 -0.19 0.35 15.00
C ASP A 40 -1.60 0.75 15.46
N ASP A 41 -1.71 1.63 16.46
CA ASP A 41 -3.00 1.97 17.08
C ASP A 41 -3.85 2.94 16.23
N GLY A 42 -3.31 3.45 15.12
CA GLY A 42 -4.03 4.34 14.20
C GLY A 42 -4.44 3.64 12.90
N VAL A 43 -5.24 4.34 12.10
CA VAL A 43 -5.73 3.86 10.80
C VAL A 43 -4.69 4.16 9.74
N ASP A 44 -4.06 3.10 9.22
CA ASP A 44 -3.05 3.17 8.15
C ASP A 44 -1.85 4.09 8.49
N THR A 45 -1.50 4.18 9.77
CA THR A 45 -0.44 5.09 10.26
C THR A 45 0.90 4.43 10.53
N GLY A 46 0.96 3.10 10.58
CA GLY A 46 2.17 2.42 11.04
C GLY A 46 3.37 2.49 10.09
N PRO A 47 4.54 2.00 10.53
CA PRO A 47 5.77 2.01 9.75
C PRO A 47 5.61 1.31 8.40
N ILE A 48 6.01 2.00 7.33
CA ILE A 48 5.95 1.48 5.97
C ILE A 48 7.08 0.47 5.76
N ILE A 49 6.75 -0.69 5.20
CA ILE A 49 7.71 -1.73 4.83
C ILE A 49 8.08 -1.58 3.35
N ALA A 50 7.07 -1.44 2.48
CA ALA A 50 7.26 -1.27 1.05
C ALA A 50 6.07 -0.57 0.39
N GLN A 51 6.29 -0.01 -0.80
CA GLN A 51 5.24 0.59 -1.63
C GLN A 51 5.40 0.14 -3.07
N GLY A 52 4.27 -0.12 -3.72
CA GLY A 52 4.19 -0.43 -5.14
C GLY A 52 3.43 0.67 -5.85
N VAL A 53 3.93 1.12 -6.99
CA VAL A 53 3.40 2.27 -7.74
C VAL A 53 2.51 1.80 -8.89
N VAL A 54 1.41 2.52 -9.12
CA VAL A 54 0.50 2.33 -10.26
C VAL A 54 0.19 3.69 -10.87
N GLU A 55 0.44 3.83 -12.17
CA GLU A 55 0.02 5.02 -12.93
C GLU A 55 -1.50 5.01 -13.14
N VAL A 56 -2.14 6.17 -12.92
CA VAL A 56 -3.56 6.35 -13.20
C VAL A 56 -3.70 6.81 -14.66
N VAL A 57 -4.32 5.97 -15.48
CA VAL A 57 -4.55 6.21 -16.91
C VAL A 57 -5.95 6.78 -17.15
N GLU A 58 -6.19 7.34 -18.34
CA GLU A 58 -7.50 7.95 -18.66
C GLU A 58 -8.61 6.91 -18.63
N GLU A 59 -8.30 5.67 -19.04
CA GLU A 59 -9.22 4.54 -19.02
C GLU A 59 -9.73 4.24 -17.59
N ASP A 60 -8.91 4.43 -16.55
CA ASP A 60 -9.35 4.23 -15.16
C ASP A 60 -10.47 5.20 -14.76
N SER A 61 -10.52 6.39 -15.38
CA SER A 61 -11.60 7.36 -15.13
C SER A 61 -12.90 6.97 -15.84
N VAL A 62 -12.81 6.22 -16.94
CA VAL A 62 -13.95 5.74 -17.72
C VAL A 62 -14.49 4.44 -17.12
N GLU A 63 -13.62 3.51 -16.77
CA GLU A 63 -13.98 2.21 -16.20
C GLU A 63 -14.22 2.27 -14.68
N GLY A 64 -13.67 3.30 -14.02
CA GLY A 64 -13.94 3.65 -12.63
C GLY A 64 -13.09 2.91 -11.60
N GLU A 65 -13.53 3.02 -10.34
CA GLU A 65 -12.80 2.52 -9.16
C GLU A 65 -12.40 1.05 -9.25
N ALA A 66 -13.28 0.19 -9.77
CA ALA A 66 -13.02 -1.25 -9.84
C ALA A 66 -11.83 -1.58 -10.73
N ALA A 67 -11.68 -0.90 -11.87
CA ALA A 67 -10.58 -1.13 -12.82
C ALA A 67 -9.23 -0.73 -12.22
N LEU A 68 -9.15 0.47 -11.64
CA LEU A 68 -7.94 0.91 -10.96
C LEU A 68 -7.61 0.00 -9.76
N HIS A 69 -8.62 -0.42 -9.00
CA HIS A 69 -8.42 -1.29 -7.84
C HIS A 69 -7.83 -2.64 -8.25
N GLU A 70 -8.29 -3.27 -9.34
CA GLU A 70 -7.69 -4.53 -9.80
C GLU A 70 -6.21 -4.37 -10.21
N ARG A 71 -5.86 -3.27 -10.89
CA ARG A 71 -4.45 -2.97 -11.23
C ARG A 71 -3.59 -2.76 -9.98
N ILE A 72 -4.13 -2.10 -8.96
CA ILE A 72 -3.47 -1.96 -7.65
C ILE A 72 -3.28 -3.33 -7.00
N LYS A 73 -4.29 -4.20 -7.02
CA LYS A 73 -4.20 -5.55 -6.42
C LYS A 73 -3.14 -6.41 -7.09
N ASP A 74 -2.92 -6.27 -8.41
CA ASP A 74 -1.86 -7.02 -9.09
C ASP A 74 -0.47 -6.67 -8.55
N VAL A 75 -0.18 -5.38 -8.39
CA VAL A 75 1.07 -4.91 -7.77
C VAL A 75 1.14 -5.30 -6.29
N GLU A 76 0.03 -5.14 -5.56
CA GLU A 76 -0.08 -5.45 -4.14
C GLU A 76 0.22 -6.91 -3.84
N ARG A 77 -0.37 -7.86 -4.58
CA ARG A 77 -0.20 -9.30 -4.36
C ARG A 77 1.27 -9.70 -4.51
N THR A 78 1.94 -9.23 -5.57
CA THR A 78 3.36 -9.52 -5.78
C THR A 78 4.21 -8.92 -4.66
N LEU A 79 3.96 -7.67 -4.32
CA LEU A 79 4.72 -6.97 -3.27
C LEU A 79 4.53 -7.62 -1.90
N LEU A 80 3.30 -8.00 -1.54
CA LEU A 80 2.99 -8.62 -0.26
C LEU A 80 3.70 -9.96 -0.10
N VAL A 81 3.70 -10.81 -1.13
CA VAL A 81 4.38 -12.11 -1.10
C VAL A 81 5.89 -11.93 -0.93
N GLU A 82 6.49 -10.99 -1.65
CA GLU A 82 7.91 -10.66 -1.51
C GLU A 82 8.22 -10.21 -0.07
N VAL A 83 7.48 -9.21 0.43
CA VAL A 83 7.70 -8.62 1.75
C VAL A 83 7.54 -9.67 2.85
N VAL A 84 6.45 -10.42 2.87
CA VAL A 84 6.23 -11.46 3.89
C VAL A 84 7.32 -12.53 3.85
N GLY A 85 7.74 -12.94 2.64
CA GLY A 85 8.82 -13.91 2.47
C GLY A 85 10.15 -13.41 3.04
N ARG A 86 10.50 -12.14 2.80
CA ARG A 86 11.70 -11.51 3.36
C ARG A 86 11.62 -11.37 4.88
N LEU A 87 10.49 -10.87 5.41
CA LEU A 87 10.28 -10.73 6.85
C LEU A 87 10.40 -12.07 7.58
N ALA A 88 9.91 -13.15 6.99
CA ALA A 88 9.95 -14.49 7.58
C ALA A 88 11.36 -15.12 7.55
N ARG A 89 12.14 -14.88 6.49
CA ARG A 89 13.49 -15.46 6.34
C ARG A 89 14.55 -14.66 7.07
N ASP A 90 14.50 -13.34 6.95
CA ASP A 90 15.61 -12.45 7.29
C ASP A 90 15.33 -11.68 8.60
N GLY A 91 14.08 -11.70 9.07
CA GLY A 91 13.64 -10.88 10.19
C GLY A 91 13.59 -9.39 9.84
N HIS A 92 13.33 -8.54 10.84
CA HIS A 92 13.36 -7.09 10.65
C HIS A 92 13.59 -6.36 11.98
N ARG A 93 14.00 -5.10 11.88
CA ARG A 93 14.02 -4.14 12.99
C ARG A 93 13.25 -2.89 12.62
N ILE A 94 12.71 -2.21 13.63
CA ILE A 94 12.00 -0.94 13.48
C ILE A 94 12.83 0.17 14.13
N GLU A 95 13.12 1.21 13.37
CA GLU A 95 13.81 2.42 13.86
C GLU A 95 12.94 3.65 13.59
N GLY A 96 12.23 4.10 14.61
CA GLY A 96 11.20 5.13 14.45
C GLY A 96 10.10 4.64 13.51
N ARG A 97 9.96 5.31 12.34
CA ARG A 97 8.99 4.94 11.29
C ARG A 97 9.58 4.04 10.19
N LYS A 98 10.85 3.68 10.28
CA LYS A 98 11.55 2.92 9.24
C LYS A 98 11.59 1.44 9.61
N VAL A 99 11.20 0.58 8.66
CA VAL A 99 11.40 -0.86 8.76
C VAL A 99 12.68 -1.21 8.02
N LEU A 100 13.61 -1.89 8.68
CA LEU A 100 14.83 -2.40 8.05
C LEU A 100 14.80 -3.92 8.05
N ILE A 101 14.90 -4.48 6.85
CA ILE A 101 15.10 -5.91 6.61
C ILE A 101 16.57 -6.08 6.20
N PRO A 102 17.34 -6.97 6.85
CA PRO A 102 18.74 -7.23 6.51
C PRO A 102 18.98 -7.60 5.04
#